data_AF-A0A952UL98-F1
#
_entry.id   AF-A0A952UL98-F1
#
_cell.length_a   1.000
_cell.length_b   1.000
_cell.length_c   1.000
_cell.angle_alpha   90.00
_cell.angle_beta   90.00
_cell.angle_gamma   90.00
#
_symmetry.space_group_name_H-M   'P 1'
#
loop_
_entity.id
_entity.type
_entity.pdbx_description
1 polymer ?
#
loop_
_entity_poly.entity_id
_entity_poly.type
_entity_poly.pdbx_seq_one_letter_code
_entity_poly.pdbx_strand_id
1 'polypeptide(L)' 'MMEPLKVGVEYGVIGLLGLLAVWALFIAIERWRFYGRVDPSRFATVQTFEMALTKRLVVIGTIAANAPYIG' A
#
# COMPACT_ATOMS: atom_id res chain seq x y z
N MET A 1 5.73 -14.87 -33.71
CA MET A 1 6.68 -15.03 -32.58
C MET A 1 6.44 -14.03 -31.45
N MET A 2 5.83 -12.86 -31.69
CA MET A 2 5.60 -11.81 -30.66
C MET A 2 4.35 -12.02 -29.77
N GLU A 3 3.35 -12.75 -30.25
CA GLU A 3 2.11 -13.05 -29.50
C GLU A 3 2.33 -13.67 -28.09
N PRO A 4 3.15 -14.73 -27.92
CA PRO A 4 3.31 -15.36 -26.60
C PRO A 4 4.04 -14.47 -25.58
N LEU A 5 4.97 -13.64 -26.03
CA LEU A 5 5.67 -12.69 -25.16
C LEU A 5 4.73 -11.60 -24.67
N LYS A 6 3.88 -11.07 -25.56
CA LYS A 6 2.89 -10.04 -25.21
C LYS A 6 1.92 -10.53 -24.14
N VAL A 7 1.36 -11.73 -24.34
CA VAL A 7 0.44 -12.35 -23.38
C VAL A 7 1.12 -12.61 -22.03
N GLY A 8 2.39 -13.04 -22.04
CA GLY A 8 3.17 -13.21 -20.80
C GLY A 8 3.34 -11.91 -20.02
N VAL A 9 3.60 -10.79 -20.71
CA VAL A 9 3.72 -9.46 -20.09
C VAL A 9 2.37 -9.00 -19.53
N GLU A 10 1.27 -9.18 -20.27
CA GLU A 10 -0.09 -8.81 -19.81
C GLU A 10 -0.45 -9.53 -18.50
N TYR A 11 -0.25 -10.85 -18.42
CA TYR A 11 -0.48 -11.59 -17.18
C TYR A 11 0.51 -11.22 -16.06
N GLY A 12 1.74 -10.88 -16.40
CA GLY A 12 2.74 -10.38 -15.44
C GLY A 12 2.31 -9.07 -14.79
N VAL A 13 1.81 -8.11 -15.59
CA VAL A 13 1.29 -6.82 -15.11
C VAL A 13 0.07 -7.03 -14.21
N ILE A 14 -0.89 -7.86 -14.62
CA ILE A 14 -2.07 -8.19 -13.81
C ILE A 14 -1.66 -8.83 -12.49
N GLY A 15 -0.72 -9.78 -12.52
CA GLY A 15 -0.21 -10.44 -11.32
C GLY A 15 0.48 -9.47 -10.36
N LEU A 16 1.32 -8.58 -10.88
CA LEU A 16 1.99 -7.55 -10.08
C LEU A 16 0.99 -6.59 -9.45
N LEU A 17 0.05 -6.04 -10.23
CA LEU A 17 -0.98 -5.13 -9.73
C LEU A 17 -1.87 -5.81 -8.67
N GLY A 18 -2.25 -7.07 -8.89
CA GLY A 18 -3.00 -7.86 -7.92
C GLY A 18 -2.25 -8.03 -6.60
N LEU A 19 -0.95 -8.35 -6.66
CA LEU A 19 -0.10 -8.48 -5.49
C LEU A 19 0.05 -7.14 -4.73
N LEU A 20 0.28 -6.04 -5.44
CA LEU A 20 0.35 -4.70 -4.85
C LEU A 20 -0.97 -4.29 -4.20
N ALA A 21 -2.11 -4.62 -4.82
CA ALA A 21 -3.43 -4.35 -4.26
C ALA A 21 -3.68 -5.11 -2.95
N VAL A 22 -3.35 -6.41 -2.90
CA VAL A 22 -3.44 -7.21 -1.68
C VAL A 22 -2.55 -6.63 -0.58
N TRP A 23 -1.34 -6.19 -0.93
CA TRP A 23 -0.42 -5.57 0.01
C TRP A 23 -0.94 -4.24 0.58
N ALA A 24 -1.47 -3.38 -0.29
CA ALA A 24 -2.10 -2.13 0.12
C ALA A 24 -3.31 -2.37 1.03
N LEU A 25 -4.13 -3.39 0.72
CA LEU A 25 -5.28 -3.78 1.55
C LEU A 25 -4.85 -4.27 2.94
N PHE A 26 -3.80 -5.09 3.03
CA PHE A 26 -3.26 -5.53 4.31
C PHE A 26 -2.84 -4.36 5.20
N ILE A 27 -2.11 -3.39 4.62
CA ILE A 27 -1.72 -2.17 5.34
C ILE A 27 -2.97 -1.37 5.74
N ALA A 28 -3.94 -1.21 4.86
CA ALA A 28 -5.17 -0.47 5.16
C ALA A 28 -5.94 -1.09 6.35
N ILE A 29 -6.07 -2.42 6.40
CA ILE A 29 -6.72 -3.13 7.52
C ILE A 29 -5.93 -2.94 8.83
N GLU A 30 -4.60 -3.06 8.77
CA GLU A 30 -3.73 -2.84 9.93
C GLU A 30 -3.88 -1.41 10.48
N ARG A 31 -3.96 -0.41 9.59
CA ARG A 31 -4.21 0.99 9.94
C ARG A 31 -5.58 1.24 10.51
N TRP A 32 -6.63 0.67 9.93
CA TRP A 32 -7.99 0.75 10.49
C TRP A 32 -8.02 0.28 11.94
N ARG A 33 -7.41 -0.88 12.22
CA ARG A 33 -7.35 -1.44 13.59
C ARG A 33 -6.53 -0.57 14.53
N PHE A 34 -5.45 0.04 14.05
CA PHE A 34 -4.63 0.97 14.83
C PHE A 34 -5.41 2.23 15.21
N TYR A 35 -6.09 2.87 14.27
CA TYR A 35 -6.86 4.10 14.54
C TYR A 35 -7.98 3.88 15.56
N GLY A 36 -8.61 2.69 15.57
CA GLY A 36 -9.62 2.35 16.58
C GLY A 36 -9.07 2.07 17.99
N ARG A 37 -7.75 1.98 18.18
CA ARG A 37 -7.12 1.62 19.46
C ARG A 37 -6.05 2.60 19.92
N VAL A 38 -5.68 3.58 19.11
CA VAL A 38 -4.58 4.51 19.42
C VAL A 38 -5.02 5.48 20.52
N ASP A 39 -4.12 5.71 21.46
CA ASP A 39 -4.34 6.60 22.62
C ASP A 39 -3.29 7.72 22.57
N PRO A 40 -3.68 8.99 22.28
CA PRO A 40 -2.77 10.12 22.19
C PRO A 40 -1.96 10.37 23.48
N SER A 41 -2.50 10.01 24.64
CA SER A 41 -1.83 10.22 25.94
C SER A 41 -0.57 9.39 26.13
N ARG A 42 -0.37 8.35 25.30
CA ARG A 42 0.79 7.45 25.35
C ARG A 42 2.00 7.95 24.56
N PHE A 43 1.88 9.09 23.87
CA PHE A 43 2.95 9.65 23.05
C PHE A 43 3.64 10.80 23.77
N ALA A 44 4.97 10.76 23.83
CA ALA A 44 5.77 11.78 24.52
C ALA A 44 5.71 13.14 23.80
N THR A 45 5.56 13.14 22.48
CA THR A 45 5.47 14.37 21.67
C THR A 45 4.48 14.21 20.52
N VAL A 46 3.99 15.35 20.02
CA VAL A 46 3.09 15.41 18.85
C VAL A 46 3.74 14.76 17.62
N GLN A 47 5.04 14.95 17.40
CA GLN A 47 5.77 14.37 16.27
C GLN A 47 5.77 12.84 16.31
N THR A 48 5.94 12.24 17.49
CA THR A 48 5.89 10.78 17.63
C THR A 48 4.50 10.22 17.38
N PHE A 49 3.45 10.99 17.73
CA PHE A 49 2.08 10.65 17.44
C PHE A 49 1.76 10.73 15.94
N GLU A 50 2.14 11.81 15.27
CA GLU A 50 1.98 11.98 13.82
C GLU A 50 2.71 10.89 13.02
N MET A 51 3.93 10.53 13.44
CA MET A 51 4.68 9.45 12.84
C MET A 51 3.98 8.10 13.00
N ALA A 52 3.35 7.86 14.16
CA ALA A 52 2.58 6.64 14.40
C ALA A 52 1.29 6.59 13.59
N LEU A 53 0.61 7.74 13.40
CA LEU A 53 -0.59 7.86 12.58
C LEU A 53 -0.31 7.62 11.09
N THR A 54 0.80 8.13 10.58
CA THR A 54 1.16 8.09 9.15
C THR A 54 1.99 6.88 8.75
N LYS A 55 2.41 6.07 9.72
CA LYS A 55 3.23 4.87 9.53
C LYS A 55 2.67 3.99 8.40
N ARG A 56 3.52 3.64 7.43
CA ARG A 56 3.22 2.79 6.25
C ARG A 56 2.21 3.37 5.24
N LEU A 57 1.59 4.54 5.47
CA LEU A 57 0.69 5.15 4.47
C LEU A 57 1.42 5.53 3.18
N VAL A 58 2.71 5.86 3.27
CA VAL A 58 3.56 6.12 2.09
C VAL A 58 3.58 4.94 1.13
N VAL A 59 3.51 3.70 1.62
CA VAL A 59 3.51 2.51 0.77
C VAL A 59 2.23 2.44 -0.07
N ILE A 60 1.08 2.72 0.55
CA ILE A 60 -0.21 2.80 -0.16
C ILE A 60 -0.15 3.94 -1.19
N GLY A 61 0.35 5.12 -0.79
CA GLY A 61 0.49 6.28 -1.67
C GLY A 61 1.39 5.99 -2.88
N THR A 62 2.54 5.34 -2.67
CA THR A 62 3.44 4.96 -3.76
C THR A 62 2.79 3.94 -4.70
N ILE A 63 2.11 2.92 -4.17
CA ILE A 63 1.39 1.95 -5.00
C ILE A 63 0.31 2.64 -5.83
N ALA A 64 -0.53 3.46 -5.21
CA ALA A 64 -1.62 4.16 -5.89
C ALA A 64 -1.12 5.15 -6.95
N ALA A 65 -0.05 5.90 -6.66
CA ALA A 65 0.53 6.85 -7.60
C ALA A 65 1.21 6.15 -8.79
N ASN A 66 1.74 4.93 -8.61
CA ASN A 66 2.45 4.19 -9.65
C ASN A 66 1.59 3.20 -10.44
N ALA A 67 0.46 2.76 -9.89
CA ALA A 67 -0.43 1.81 -10.56
C ALA A 67 -0.85 2.22 -11.99
N PRO A 68 -1.19 3.50 -12.28
CA PRO A 68 -1.55 3.93 -13.63
C PRO A 68 -0.40 3.89 -14.65
N TYR A 69 0.86 3.81 -14.20
CA TYR A 69 2.03 3.70 -15.09
C TYR A 69 2.46 2.25 -15.32
N ILE A 70 2.01 1.33 -14.45
CA ILE A 70 2.31 -0.11 -14.54
C ILE A 70 1.28 -0.84 -15.42
N GLY A 71 0.01 -0.46 -15.29
CA GLY A 71 -1.13 -1.06 -16.00
C GLY A 71 -1.59 -0.28 -17.21
#